data_AF-A0A4Q5HLZ4-F1
#
_entry.id   AF-A0A4Q5HLZ4-F1
#
_cell.length_a   1.000
_cell.length_b   1.000
_cell.length_c   1.000
_cell.angle_alpha   90.00
_cell.angle_beta   90.00
_cell.angle_gamma   90.00
#
_symmetry.space_group_name_H-M   'P 1'
#
loop_
_entity.id
_entity.type
_entity.pdbx_description
1 polymer ?
#
loop_
_entity_poly.entity_id
_entity_poly.type
_entity_poly.pdbx_seq_one_letter_code
_entity_poly.pdbx_strand_id
1 'polypeptide(L)'
;MKKTLFIIGMLLCVLSLHAQDMKTLFIAMPDSIAPLLTKVNREDCVDFLASNMKAEVKNRFGKVSELKKLTDDYLFLQTTGSSSMEMKLLPLNDSVKVICVINTVCGPVCDSEIRFYSTRWEQLAKSDFIRLPSVEAFYLPVDTLTDEAYVAIREKADMELVKATLSEDKSIISFTYTTPEYLAKTEREKLAVYIKKEPVIYEWKEGKFSVFP
;
A
#
# COMPACT_ATOMS: atom_id res chain seq x y z
N MET A 1 8.43 14.54 -57.01
CA MET A 1 7.79 13.94 -55.82
C MET A 1 8.82 13.17 -54.97
N LYS A 2 9.91 13.82 -54.51
CA LYS A 2 10.99 13.17 -53.73
C LYS A 2 11.37 13.91 -52.43
N LYS A 3 10.76 15.07 -52.15
CA LYS A 3 11.05 15.89 -50.96
C LYS A 3 10.00 15.76 -49.84
N THR A 4 8.83 15.18 -50.13
CA THR A 4 7.75 15.00 -49.15
C THR A 4 7.82 13.67 -48.39
N LEU A 5 8.66 12.72 -48.81
CA LEU A 5 8.86 11.45 -48.09
C LEU A 5 9.81 11.57 -46.89
N PHE A 6 10.61 12.64 -46.81
CA PHE A 6 11.62 12.79 -45.76
C PHE A 6 11.05 13.36 -44.43
N ILE A 7 9.85 13.93 -44.46
CA ILE A 7 9.22 14.56 -43.29
C ILE A 7 8.40 13.54 -42.47
N ILE A 8 7.95 12.45 -43.09
CA ILE A 8 7.18 11.40 -42.40
C ILE A 8 8.11 10.45 -41.61
N GLY A 9 9.40 10.35 -41.98
CA GLY A 9 10.36 9.50 -41.29
C GLY A 9 10.95 10.08 -39.99
N MET A 10 10.77 11.38 -39.74
CA MET A 10 11.34 12.07 -38.56
C MET A 10 10.34 12.25 -37.41
N LEU A 11 9.06 11.93 -37.63
CA LEU A 11 8.01 11.95 -36.60
C LEU A 11 7.73 10.56 -36.01
N LEU A 12 8.70 9.66 -36.08
CA LEU A 12 8.78 8.43 -35.30
C LEU A 12 9.85 8.61 -34.21
N CYS A 13 9.82 9.77 -33.54
CA CYS A 13 10.52 9.92 -32.27
C CYS A 13 9.81 9.03 -31.23
N VAL A 14 10.29 7.79 -31.11
CA VAL A 14 10.49 7.10 -29.84
C VAL A 14 9.45 7.42 -28.76
N LEU A 15 8.19 7.05 -29.01
CA LEU A 15 7.34 6.58 -27.91
C LEU A 15 7.82 5.17 -27.58
N SER A 16 9.03 5.07 -27.03
CA SER A 16 9.40 3.93 -26.23
C SER A 16 8.44 3.96 -25.04
N LEU A 17 7.30 3.29 -25.18
CA LEU A 17 6.49 2.84 -24.06
C LEU A 17 7.39 1.87 -23.28
N HIS A 18 8.37 2.41 -22.55
CA HIS A 18 9.02 1.65 -21.50
C HIS A 18 7.89 1.32 -20.54
N ALA A 19 7.57 0.02 -20.45
CA ALA A 19 6.72 -0.48 -19.41
C ALA A 19 7.29 0.05 -18.09
N GLN A 20 6.60 1.01 -17.47
CA GLN A 20 7.07 1.56 -16.21
C GLN A 20 7.00 0.44 -15.17
N ASP A 21 8.18 0.04 -14.71
CA ASP A 21 8.38 -0.88 -13.59
C ASP A 21 8.39 -0.10 -12.27
N MET A 22 8.26 -0.82 -11.15
CA MET A 22 8.23 -0.21 -9.83
C MET A 22 9.48 0.63 -9.54
N LYS A 23 10.65 0.21 -10.04
CA LYS A 23 11.91 0.96 -9.91
C LYS A 23 11.79 2.37 -10.50
N THR A 24 11.36 2.46 -11.75
CA THR A 24 11.22 3.72 -12.47
C THR A 24 10.19 4.62 -11.80
N LEU A 25 9.06 4.04 -11.37
CA LEU A 25 8.00 4.75 -10.68
C LEU A 25 8.48 5.31 -9.34
N PHE A 26 9.19 4.50 -8.54
CA PHE A 26 9.72 4.91 -7.25
C PHE A 26 10.71 6.08 -7.39
N ILE A 27 11.66 6.02 -8.32
CA ILE A 27 12.61 7.13 -8.56
C ILE A 27 11.85 8.40 -8.99
N ALA A 28 10.88 8.26 -9.88
CA ALA A 28 10.09 9.38 -10.40
C ALA A 28 9.02 9.92 -9.43
N MET A 29 8.80 9.25 -8.29
CA MET A 29 7.82 9.65 -7.28
C MET A 29 8.06 11.10 -6.84
N PRO A 30 7.04 11.97 -6.84
CA PRO A 30 7.17 13.32 -6.31
C PRO A 30 7.50 13.33 -4.82
N ASP A 31 8.30 14.31 -4.38
CA ASP A 31 8.63 14.51 -2.97
C ASP A 31 7.38 14.81 -2.12
N SER A 32 6.29 15.31 -2.70
CA SER A 32 5.01 15.49 -1.99
C SER A 32 4.37 14.17 -1.54
N ILE A 33 4.68 13.06 -2.20
CA ILE A 33 4.16 11.72 -1.86
C ILE A 33 5.07 11.01 -0.87
N ALA A 34 6.39 11.20 -1.00
CA ALA A 34 7.39 10.68 -0.07
C ALA A 34 8.23 11.81 0.56
N PRO A 35 7.64 12.63 1.44
CA PRO A 35 8.27 13.86 1.94
C PRO A 35 9.57 13.64 2.70
N LEU A 36 9.81 12.43 3.20
CA LEU A 36 11.04 12.09 3.91
C LEU A 36 12.22 11.80 2.98
N LEU A 37 11.97 11.43 1.73
CA LEU A 37 13.01 11.06 0.78
C LEU A 37 13.11 12.10 -0.34
N THR A 38 14.33 12.54 -0.63
CA THR A 38 14.60 13.26 -1.88
C THR A 38 14.66 12.28 -3.05
N LYS A 39 14.61 12.79 -4.29
CA LYS A 39 14.87 11.97 -5.48
C LYS A 39 16.20 11.23 -5.40
N VAL A 40 17.27 11.93 -4.99
CA VAL A 40 18.61 11.34 -4.82
C VAL A 40 18.57 10.19 -3.82
N ASN A 41 17.88 10.33 -2.69
CA ASN A 41 17.73 9.22 -1.75
C ASN A 41 17.04 8.00 -2.36
N ARG A 42 16.04 8.20 -3.22
CA ARG A 42 15.33 7.09 -3.90
C ARG A 42 16.24 6.40 -4.91
N GLU A 43 17.04 7.17 -5.64
CA GLU A 43 18.08 6.65 -6.56
C GLU A 43 19.12 5.82 -5.79
N ASP A 44 19.69 6.38 -4.71
CA ASP A 44 20.69 5.71 -3.87
C ASP A 44 20.17 4.38 -3.30
N CYS A 45 18.93 4.35 -2.78
CA CYS A 45 18.30 3.13 -2.28
C CYS A 45 18.25 2.04 -3.36
N VAL A 46 17.86 2.40 -4.58
CA VAL A 46 17.76 1.45 -5.71
C VAL A 46 19.14 0.92 -6.08
N ASP A 47 20.14 1.78 -6.14
CA ASP A 47 21.51 1.41 -6.52
C ASP A 47 22.18 0.51 -5.47
N PHE A 48 21.97 0.81 -4.19
CA PHE A 48 22.43 -0.05 -3.09
C PHE A 48 21.78 -1.43 -3.14
N LEU A 49 20.47 -1.50 -3.33
CA LEU A 49 19.75 -2.78 -3.39
C LEU A 49 20.21 -3.61 -4.60
N ALA A 50 20.37 -2.99 -5.76
CA ALA A 50 20.88 -3.65 -6.97
C ALA A 50 22.33 -4.15 -6.81
N SER A 51 23.11 -3.50 -5.95
CA SER A 51 24.47 -3.91 -5.58
C SER A 51 24.52 -4.94 -4.44
N ASN A 52 23.36 -5.50 -4.04
CA ASN A 52 23.23 -6.42 -2.90
C ASN A 52 23.76 -5.84 -1.58
N MET A 53 23.74 -4.51 -1.45
CA MET A 53 24.06 -3.79 -0.23
C MET A 53 22.78 -3.47 0.55
N LYS A 54 22.94 -3.14 1.83
CA LYS A 54 21.82 -2.63 2.63
C LYS A 54 21.40 -1.26 2.09
N ALA A 55 20.18 -1.17 1.56
CA ALA A 55 19.67 0.01 0.86
C ALA A 55 19.15 1.10 1.81
N GLU A 56 20.05 1.58 2.67
CA GLU A 56 19.78 2.61 3.67
C GLU A 56 20.25 3.99 3.23
N VAL A 57 19.43 5.00 3.52
CA VAL A 57 19.74 6.41 3.29
C VAL A 57 19.38 7.25 4.52
N LYS A 58 20.00 8.43 4.64
CA LYS A 58 19.58 9.44 5.61
C LYS A 58 18.45 10.27 5.00
N ASN A 59 17.27 10.18 5.58
CA ASN A 59 16.11 10.95 5.19
C ASN A 59 16.25 12.43 5.57
N ARG A 60 15.29 13.27 5.17
CA ARG A 60 15.32 14.73 5.43
C ARG A 60 15.43 15.11 6.91
N PHE A 61 15.11 14.21 7.84
CA PHE A 61 15.28 14.41 9.29
C PHE A 61 16.56 13.78 9.85
N GLY A 62 17.48 13.32 8.99
CA GLY A 62 18.73 12.66 9.39
C GLY A 62 18.54 11.28 10.00
N LYS A 63 17.33 10.70 9.93
CA LYS A 63 17.03 9.34 10.38
C LYS A 63 17.19 8.35 9.23
N VAL A 64 17.28 7.08 9.55
CA VAL A 64 17.44 6.01 8.54
C VAL A 64 16.09 5.70 7.90
N SER A 65 16.10 5.58 6.59
CA SER A 65 15.06 4.92 5.79
C SER A 65 15.72 3.81 4.98
N GLU A 66 15.03 2.68 4.82
CA GLU A 66 15.59 1.48 4.19
C GLU A 66 14.62 0.91 3.14
N LEU A 67 15.08 0.80 1.90
CA LEU A 67 14.36 0.08 0.85
C LEU A 67 14.63 -1.42 1.03
N LYS A 68 13.67 -2.15 1.59
CA LYS A 68 13.85 -3.56 1.96
C LYS A 68 13.54 -4.51 0.81
N LYS A 69 12.57 -4.15 -0.04
CA LYS A 69 12.15 -4.95 -1.19
C LYS A 69 11.83 -4.08 -2.38
N LEU A 70 12.23 -4.55 -3.55
CA LEU A 70 11.88 -3.98 -4.85
C LEU A 70 11.83 -5.12 -5.87
N THR A 71 10.67 -5.30 -6.50
CA THR A 71 10.45 -6.18 -7.65
C THR A 71 9.94 -5.33 -8.81
N ASP A 72 9.53 -5.95 -9.92
CA ASP A 72 8.96 -5.23 -11.07
C ASP A 72 7.62 -4.54 -10.73
N ASP A 73 6.87 -5.08 -9.76
CA ASP A 73 5.51 -4.65 -9.43
C ASP A 73 5.28 -4.34 -7.94
N TYR A 74 6.26 -4.55 -7.07
CA TYR A 74 6.13 -4.37 -5.63
C TYR A 74 7.34 -3.64 -5.03
N LEU A 75 7.08 -2.85 -3.98
CA LEU A 75 8.11 -2.21 -3.18
C LEU A 75 7.71 -2.21 -1.71
N PHE A 76 8.69 -2.46 -0.82
CA PHE A 76 8.58 -2.22 0.61
C PHE A 76 9.70 -1.31 1.10
N LEU A 77 9.33 -0.15 1.62
CA LEU A 77 10.21 0.84 2.21
C LEU A 77 9.90 0.99 3.69
N GLN A 78 10.88 0.71 4.54
CA GLN A 78 10.85 1.16 5.93
C GLN A 78 11.17 2.66 5.97
N THR A 79 10.15 3.50 6.13
CA THR A 79 10.31 4.95 6.04
C THR A 79 10.96 5.51 7.31
N THR A 80 10.57 5.01 8.49
CA THR A 80 11.21 5.29 9.79
C THR A 80 11.15 4.03 10.67
N GLY A 81 11.67 4.08 11.90
CA GLY A 81 11.51 2.98 12.87
C GLY A 81 10.05 2.65 13.24
N SER A 82 9.11 3.56 12.96
CA SER A 82 7.68 3.45 13.32
C SER A 82 6.75 3.66 12.12
N SER A 83 7.27 3.68 10.89
CA SER A 83 6.43 3.84 9.70
C SER A 83 7.01 3.16 8.47
N SER A 84 6.14 2.74 7.57
CA SER A 84 6.50 2.09 6.32
C SER A 84 5.62 2.54 5.16
N MET A 85 6.11 2.27 3.95
CA MET A 85 5.39 2.42 2.70
C MET A 85 5.49 1.12 1.92
N GLU A 86 4.34 0.59 1.50
CA GLU A 86 4.24 -0.50 0.53
C GLU A 86 3.64 0.05 -0.76
N MET A 87 4.12 -0.43 -1.91
CA MET A 87 3.58 -0.06 -3.21
C MET A 87 3.34 -1.32 -4.03
N LYS A 88 2.23 -1.36 -4.76
CA LYS A 88 1.92 -2.41 -5.75
C LYS A 88 1.47 -1.78 -7.05
N LEU A 89 2.05 -2.21 -8.16
CA LEU A 89 1.68 -1.79 -9.51
C LEU A 89 0.67 -2.80 -10.08
N LEU A 90 -0.57 -2.36 -10.27
CA LEU A 90 -1.71 -3.23 -10.58
C LEU A 90 -2.23 -2.96 -12.00
N PRO A 91 -2.52 -3.98 -12.81
CA PRO A 91 -3.05 -3.80 -14.16
C PRO A 91 -4.55 -3.46 -14.13
N LEU A 92 -4.96 -2.38 -14.79
CA LEU A 92 -6.38 -2.13 -15.11
C LEU A 92 -6.78 -2.86 -16.39
N ASN A 93 -5.86 -2.91 -17.35
CA ASN A 93 -5.94 -3.65 -18.60
C ASN A 93 -4.51 -3.88 -19.13
N ASP A 94 -4.38 -4.40 -20.35
CA ASP A 94 -3.09 -4.76 -20.95
C ASP A 94 -2.09 -3.60 -21.06
N SER A 95 -2.56 -2.34 -21.10
CA SER A 95 -1.72 -1.16 -21.34
C SER A 95 -1.73 -0.14 -20.21
N VAL A 96 -2.72 -0.20 -19.31
CA VAL A 96 -2.91 0.78 -18.23
C VAL A 96 -2.71 0.11 -16.88
N LYS A 97 -1.87 0.73 -16.04
CA LYS A 97 -1.60 0.29 -14.68
C LYS A 97 -1.90 1.42 -13.68
N VAL A 98 -2.16 1.04 -12.44
CA VAL A 98 -2.39 1.94 -11.31
C VAL A 98 -1.44 1.56 -10.18
N ILE A 99 -0.97 2.55 -9.44
CA ILE A 99 -0.12 2.36 -8.27
C ILE A 99 -1.02 2.37 -7.03
N CYS A 100 -1.09 1.26 -6.31
CA CYS A 100 -1.60 1.22 -4.94
C CYS A 100 -0.44 1.55 -3.99
N VAL A 101 -0.63 2.51 -3.10
CA VAL A 101 0.33 2.89 -2.06
C VAL A 101 -0.33 2.74 -0.71
N ILE A 102 0.30 1.99 0.18
CA ILE A 102 -0.09 1.87 1.58
C ILE A 102 0.97 2.55 2.42
N ASN A 103 0.55 3.52 3.23
CA ASN A 103 1.38 4.10 4.27
C ASN A 103 0.89 3.59 5.62
N THR A 104 1.79 2.99 6.39
CA THR A 104 1.46 2.45 7.71
C THR A 104 2.28 3.18 8.76
N VAL A 105 1.62 3.64 9.82
CA VAL A 105 2.27 4.19 11.01
C VAL A 105 1.97 3.27 12.18
N CYS A 106 3.01 2.89 12.91
CA CYS A 106 2.94 2.05 14.10
C CYS A 106 3.49 2.85 15.28
N GLY A 107 2.58 3.51 16.00
CA GLY A 107 2.86 4.10 17.31
C GLY A 107 2.68 3.02 18.39
N PRO A 108 1.69 3.17 19.30
CA PRO A 108 1.29 2.07 20.17
C PRO A 108 0.55 0.95 19.42
N VAL A 109 -0.17 1.31 18.34
CA VAL A 109 -0.93 0.41 17.46
C VAL A 109 -0.70 0.84 16.02
N CYS A 110 -0.72 -0.11 15.09
CA CYS A 110 -0.56 0.17 13.67
C CYS A 110 -1.88 0.55 13.00
N ASP A 111 -1.83 1.54 12.12
CA ASP A 111 -2.93 1.90 11.23
C ASP A 111 -2.39 2.27 9.85
N SER A 112 -3.20 2.02 8.81
CA SER A 112 -2.78 2.15 7.41
C SER A 112 -3.72 3.05 6.61
N GLU A 113 -3.12 3.94 5.83
CA GLU A 113 -3.84 4.72 4.82
C GLU A 113 -3.48 4.22 3.42
N ILE A 114 -4.52 4.02 2.61
CA ILE A 114 -4.39 3.47 1.26
C ILE A 114 -4.73 4.57 0.26
N ARG A 115 -3.86 4.76 -0.75
CA ARG A 115 -4.07 5.71 -1.84
C ARG A 115 -3.76 5.05 -3.18
N PHE A 116 -4.42 5.54 -4.23
CA PHE A 116 -4.21 5.09 -5.60
C PHE A 116 -3.71 6.26 -6.45
N TYR A 117 -2.79 5.96 -7.37
CA TYR A 117 -2.22 6.94 -8.29
C TYR A 117 -2.13 6.38 -9.70
N SER A 118 -2.23 7.25 -10.70
CA SER A 118 -1.78 6.92 -12.06
C SER A 118 -0.27 6.70 -12.08
N THR A 119 0.27 6.11 -13.15
CA THR A 119 1.73 5.99 -13.31
C THR A 119 2.45 7.34 -13.53
N ARG A 120 1.68 8.43 -13.66
CA ARG A 120 2.15 9.82 -13.65
C ARG A 120 2.04 10.49 -12.27
N TRP A 121 1.73 9.71 -11.23
CA TRP A 121 1.59 10.18 -9.84
C TRP A 121 0.42 11.15 -9.61
N GLU A 122 -0.59 11.12 -10.47
CA GLU A 122 -1.86 11.82 -10.24
C GLU A 122 -2.71 10.98 -9.29
N GLN A 123 -3.15 11.56 -8.17
CA GLN A 123 -3.99 10.83 -7.21
C GLN A 123 -5.35 10.53 -7.83
N LEU A 124 -5.80 9.28 -7.68
CA LEU A 124 -7.07 8.80 -8.19
C LEU A 124 -8.08 8.60 -7.05
N ALA A 125 -9.37 8.55 -7.38
CA ALA A 125 -10.41 8.34 -6.38
C ALA A 125 -10.35 6.91 -5.80
N LYS A 126 -10.13 6.80 -4.48
CA LYS A 126 -10.02 5.51 -3.78
C LYS A 126 -11.23 4.60 -4.01
N SER A 127 -12.43 5.19 -4.07
CA SER A 127 -13.70 4.48 -4.28
C SER A 127 -13.77 3.71 -5.59
N ASP A 128 -12.99 4.09 -6.60
CA ASP A 128 -12.99 3.43 -7.90
C ASP A 128 -12.28 2.07 -7.85
N PHE A 129 -11.35 1.91 -6.89
CA PHE A 129 -10.46 0.75 -6.81
C PHE A 129 -10.70 -0.12 -5.57
N ILE A 130 -11.24 0.44 -4.49
CA ILE A 130 -11.48 -0.33 -3.27
C ILE A 130 -12.60 0.27 -2.42
N ARG A 131 -13.44 -0.60 -1.87
CA ARG A 131 -14.32 -0.29 -0.74
C ARG A 131 -13.76 -0.99 0.49
N LEU A 132 -13.24 -0.24 1.45
CA LEU A 132 -12.62 -0.82 2.65
C LEU A 132 -13.60 -1.73 3.42
N PRO A 133 -13.10 -2.80 4.08
CA PRO A 133 -13.94 -3.63 4.92
C PRO A 133 -14.56 -2.79 6.04
N SER A 134 -15.85 -3.00 6.29
CA SER A 134 -16.49 -2.50 7.51
C SER A 134 -15.92 -3.23 8.73
N VAL A 135 -15.99 -2.61 9.91
CA VAL A 135 -15.62 -3.25 11.17
C VAL A 135 -16.24 -4.65 11.36
N GLU A 136 -17.50 -4.83 10.96
CA GLU A 136 -18.21 -6.12 11.01
C GLU A 136 -17.49 -7.26 10.29
N ALA A 137 -16.71 -6.96 9.24
CA ALA A 137 -15.99 -7.97 8.47
C ALA A 137 -14.96 -8.71 9.34
N PHE A 138 -14.48 -8.09 10.42
CA PHE A 138 -13.50 -8.65 11.35
C PHE A 138 -14.13 -9.39 12.53
N TYR A 139 -15.44 -9.28 12.75
CA TYR A 139 -16.12 -9.95 13.86
C TYR A 139 -16.74 -11.28 13.44
N LEU A 140 -16.78 -12.23 14.37
CA LEU A 140 -17.62 -13.41 14.27
C LEU A 140 -19.10 -12.99 14.35
N PRO A 141 -20.03 -13.73 13.72
CA PRO A 141 -21.45 -13.50 13.93
C PRO A 141 -21.83 -13.67 15.40
N VAL A 142 -22.44 -12.65 16.00
CA VAL A 142 -22.90 -12.64 17.39
C VAL A 142 -24.34 -12.12 17.42
N ASP A 143 -25.20 -12.75 18.23
CA ASP A 143 -26.52 -12.20 18.51
C ASP A 143 -26.41 -11.10 19.58
N THR A 144 -26.47 -9.86 19.12
CA THR A 144 -26.31 -8.68 19.98
C THR A 144 -27.49 -8.43 20.92
N LEU A 145 -28.63 -9.11 20.71
CA LEU A 145 -29.79 -9.00 21.59
C LEU A 145 -29.64 -9.83 22.87
N THR A 146 -28.74 -10.82 22.86
CA THR A 146 -28.57 -11.77 23.97
C THR A 146 -27.18 -11.75 24.60
N ASP A 147 -26.18 -11.18 23.93
CA ASP A 147 -24.81 -11.08 24.46
C ASP A 147 -24.47 -9.65 24.93
N GLU A 148 -24.92 -9.30 26.13
CA GLU A 148 -24.60 -8.00 26.78
C GLU A 148 -23.09 -7.81 26.99
N ALA A 149 -22.34 -8.89 27.19
CA ALA A 149 -20.90 -8.83 27.38
C ALA A 149 -20.18 -8.40 26.10
N TYR A 150 -20.63 -8.90 24.94
CA TYR A 150 -20.19 -8.45 23.63
C TYR A 150 -20.43 -6.94 23.43
N VAL A 151 -21.65 -6.46 23.72
CA VAL A 151 -22.00 -5.04 23.56
C VAL A 151 -21.08 -4.17 24.42
N ALA A 152 -20.94 -4.49 25.70
CA ALA A 152 -20.13 -3.71 26.63
C ALA A 152 -18.63 -3.71 26.29
N ILE A 153 -18.09 -4.82 25.77
CA ILE A 153 -16.67 -4.84 25.37
C ILE A 153 -16.43 -4.15 24.03
N ARG A 154 -17.40 -4.19 23.12
CA ARG A 154 -17.32 -3.52 21.81
C ARG A 154 -17.30 -2.01 21.94
N GLU A 155 -18.08 -1.44 22.87
CA GLU A 155 -18.10 0.01 23.13
C GLU A 155 -16.72 0.57 23.53
N LYS A 156 -15.83 -0.27 24.07
CA LYS A 156 -14.46 0.12 24.42
C LYS A 156 -13.51 0.17 23.21
N ALA A 157 -13.87 -0.48 22.11
CA ALA A 157 -13.14 -0.55 20.86
C ALA A 157 -13.68 0.49 19.86
N ASP A 158 -13.76 1.75 20.29
CA ASP A 158 -14.39 2.88 19.59
C ASP A 158 -13.49 3.54 18.51
N MET A 159 -12.20 3.26 18.50
CA MET A 159 -11.25 3.76 17.50
C MET A 159 -10.85 2.67 16.52
N GLU A 160 -11.50 2.64 15.36
CA GLU A 160 -11.21 1.66 14.31
C GLU A 160 -9.81 1.87 13.71
N LEU A 161 -8.86 1.05 14.13
CA LEU A 161 -7.52 0.93 13.57
C LEU A 161 -7.41 -0.38 12.79
N VAL A 162 -6.89 -0.28 11.56
CA VAL A 162 -6.72 -1.41 10.66
C VAL A 162 -5.37 -1.29 9.95
N LYS A 163 -4.56 -2.33 10.07
CA LYS A 163 -3.33 -2.45 9.29
C LYS A 163 -3.63 -3.12 7.97
N ALA A 164 -3.20 -2.50 6.87
CA ALA A 164 -3.25 -3.08 5.54
C ALA A 164 -1.83 -3.48 5.08
N THR A 165 -1.73 -4.60 4.36
CA THR A 165 -0.47 -5.11 3.79
C THR A 165 -0.69 -5.64 2.38
N LEU A 166 0.22 -5.34 1.47
CA LEU A 166 0.23 -5.86 0.10
C LEU A 166 1.07 -7.14 0.04
N SER A 167 0.68 -8.06 -0.83
CA SER A 167 1.47 -9.25 -1.13
C SER A 167 2.60 -8.92 -2.11
N GLU A 168 3.81 -9.40 -1.81
CA GLU A 168 4.99 -9.25 -2.67
C GLU A 168 4.79 -9.95 -4.02
N ASP A 169 4.15 -11.12 -4.02
CA ASP A 169 4.03 -12.03 -5.17
C ASP A 169 2.64 -12.05 -5.82
N LYS A 170 1.58 -11.67 -5.10
CA LYS A 170 0.18 -11.72 -5.57
C LYS A 170 -0.42 -10.33 -5.62
N SER A 171 -1.46 -10.19 -6.42
CA SER A 171 -2.26 -8.95 -6.46
C SER A 171 -3.32 -8.97 -5.34
N ILE A 172 -2.86 -9.07 -4.10
CA ILE A 172 -3.68 -9.19 -2.90
C ILE A 172 -3.34 -8.08 -1.91
N ILE A 173 -4.37 -7.59 -1.22
CA ILE A 173 -4.27 -6.75 -0.04
C ILE A 173 -4.97 -7.45 1.13
N SER A 174 -4.30 -7.49 2.28
CA SER A 174 -4.82 -8.08 3.52
C SER A 174 -5.03 -7.00 4.57
N PHE A 175 -6.11 -7.13 5.32
CA PHE A 175 -6.48 -6.22 6.41
C PHE A 175 -6.47 -6.97 7.74
N THR A 176 -5.68 -6.48 8.69
CA THR A 176 -5.62 -6.99 10.05
C THR A 176 -6.27 -5.96 10.99
N TYR A 177 -7.23 -6.41 11.78
CA TYR A 177 -7.89 -5.56 12.77
C TYR A 177 -6.99 -5.35 13.98
N THR A 178 -6.43 -4.14 14.10
CA THR A 178 -5.45 -3.80 15.12
C THR A 178 -6.05 -3.02 16.28
N THR A 179 -7.30 -2.54 16.16
CA THR A 179 -8.08 -1.87 17.21
C THR A 179 -7.93 -2.50 18.61
N PRO A 180 -8.02 -3.83 18.82
CA PRO A 180 -7.92 -4.40 20.16
C PRO A 180 -6.56 -4.17 20.84
N GLU A 181 -5.52 -3.82 20.08
CA GLU A 181 -4.15 -3.66 20.57
C GLU A 181 -3.97 -2.43 21.48
N TYR A 182 -4.83 -1.42 21.40
CA TYR A 182 -4.76 -0.28 22.33
C TYR A 182 -5.50 -0.54 23.66
N LEU A 183 -6.36 -1.56 23.70
CA LEU A 183 -7.11 -1.92 24.89
C LEU A 183 -6.20 -2.49 25.98
N ALA A 184 -6.63 -2.37 27.23
CA ALA A 184 -6.01 -3.06 28.34
C ALA A 184 -6.03 -4.57 28.10
N LYS A 185 -5.01 -5.28 28.58
CA LYS A 185 -4.83 -6.72 28.32
C LYS A 185 -6.10 -7.55 28.60
N THR A 186 -6.75 -7.31 29.74
CA THR A 186 -7.96 -8.03 30.17
C THR A 186 -9.16 -7.76 29.27
N GLU A 187 -9.27 -6.56 28.69
CA GLU A 187 -10.33 -6.17 27.77
C GLU A 187 -10.07 -6.74 26.37
N ARG A 188 -8.83 -6.67 25.92
CA ARG A 188 -8.38 -7.28 24.67
C ARG A 188 -8.66 -8.78 24.64
N GLU A 189 -8.34 -9.50 25.72
CA GLU A 189 -8.60 -10.94 25.83
C GLU A 189 -10.09 -11.26 25.77
N LYS A 190 -10.93 -10.42 26.39
CA LYS A 190 -12.40 -10.55 26.29
C LYS A 190 -12.93 -10.26 24.89
N LEU A 191 -12.39 -9.25 24.20
CA LEU A 191 -12.83 -8.89 22.86
C LEU A 191 -12.38 -9.92 21.81
N ALA A 192 -11.18 -10.48 21.98
CA ALA A 192 -10.55 -11.37 21.02
C ALA A 192 -11.37 -12.63 20.70
N VAL A 193 -12.22 -13.10 21.61
CA VAL A 193 -13.09 -14.27 21.38
C VAL A 193 -14.16 -14.01 20.32
N TYR A 194 -14.47 -12.74 20.05
CA TYR A 194 -15.46 -12.30 19.08
C TYR A 194 -14.86 -11.88 17.74
N ILE A 195 -13.53 -11.91 17.62
CA ILE A 195 -12.80 -11.43 16.44
C ILE A 195 -12.32 -12.62 15.62
N LYS A 196 -12.48 -12.54 14.29
CA LYS A 196 -11.90 -13.50 13.35
C LYS A 196 -10.37 -13.46 13.45
N LYS A 197 -9.76 -14.63 13.55
CA LYS A 197 -8.29 -14.75 13.64
C LYS A 197 -7.59 -14.42 12.33
N GLU A 198 -8.25 -14.75 11.21
CA GLU A 198 -7.70 -14.50 9.88
C GLU A 198 -7.96 -13.05 9.44
N PRO A 199 -7.01 -12.45 8.69
CA PRO A 199 -7.23 -11.14 8.10
C PRO A 199 -8.36 -11.19 7.07
N VAL A 200 -8.98 -10.04 6.81
CA VAL A 200 -9.87 -9.88 5.67
C VAL A 200 -9.00 -9.70 4.42
N ILE A 201 -9.19 -10.53 3.41
CA ILE A 201 -8.32 -10.60 2.22
C ILE A 201 -9.10 -10.16 1.00
N TYR A 202 -8.57 -9.18 0.26
CA TYR A 202 -9.09 -8.76 -1.03
C TYR A 202 -8.09 -9.08 -2.13
N GLU A 203 -8.60 -9.47 -3.29
CA GLU A 203 -7.81 -9.71 -4.49
C GLU A 203 -8.18 -8.69 -5.56
N TRP A 204 -7.17 -8.27 -6.31
CA TRP A 204 -7.33 -7.42 -7.46
C TRP A 204 -7.86 -8.21 -8.65
N LYS A 205 -9.09 -7.92 -9.05
CA LYS A 205 -9.75 -8.49 -10.22
C LYS A 205 -10.53 -7.40 -10.95
N GLU A 206 -10.49 -7.44 -12.27
CA GLU A 206 -11.26 -6.52 -13.12
C GLU A 206 -11.04 -5.03 -12.76
N GLY A 207 -9.81 -4.67 -12.39
CA GLY A 207 -9.41 -3.30 -12.11
C GLY A 207 -9.77 -2.77 -10.72
N LYS A 208 -10.15 -3.63 -9.77
CA LYS A 208 -10.43 -3.25 -8.38
C LYS A 208 -10.10 -4.36 -7.40
N PHE A 209 -9.86 -3.99 -6.14
CA PHE A 209 -9.81 -4.93 -5.03
C PHE A 209 -11.23 -5.28 -4.57
N SER A 210 -11.52 -6.57 -4.50
CA SER A 210 -12.77 -7.11 -3.95
C SER A 210 -12.50 -8.29 -3.03
N VAL A 211 -13.45 -8.58 -2.15
CA VAL A 211 -13.40 -9.73 -1.22
C VAL A 211 -12.97 -10.99 -1.98
N PHE A 212 -11.90 -11.62 -1.51
CA PHE A 212 -11.49 -12.92 -2.01
C PHE A 212 -12.57 -13.94 -1.59
N PRO A 213 -13.16 -14.71 -2.54
CA PRO A 213 -14.21 -15.68 -2.23
C PRO A 213 -13.72 -16.83 -1.33
#